data_AF-A0A0K1Q2G0-F1
#
_entry.id   AF-A0A0K1Q2G0-F1
#
_cell.length_a   1.000
_cell.length_b   1.000
_cell.length_c   1.000
_cell.angle_alpha   90.00
_cell.angle_beta   90.00
_cell.angle_gamma   90.00
#
_symmetry.space_group_name_H-M   'P 1'
#
loop_
_entity.id
_entity.type
_entity.pdbx_description
1 polymer ?
#
loop_
_entity_poly.entity_id
_entity_poly.type
_entity_poly.pdbx_seq_one_letter_code
_entity_poly.pdbx_strand_id
1 'polypeptide(L)'
;MHDSWSSLVGNILTPARPRLEACLRAREEHVETRRVLGQRRAKRIAECEARLVAAREEVFAAHDGVVTARMTDLEREWRALARQDPDNGLMDLWARIAPASWLDRKRWRDSDRAAQLDSAIALASDAAAVDEAERAVDVLRSSLAESGMIIGRRTKWHPADQDYAGTVELLASPVARAREALATREGERMVVARAHRCAEEVSAVVLERFSDRQVLAGAVGHAAFVDHLWRAARLPERANPAAALHALWKTGYVLRTIEARDVVLAIPPL
;
A
#
# COMPACT_ATOMS: atom_id res chain seq x y z
N MET A 1 16.10 -27.04 2.35
CA MET A 1 15.56 -26.07 1.35
C MET A 1 14.04 -25.91 1.46
N HIS A 2 13.29 -26.92 1.95
CA HIS A 2 11.90 -26.68 2.40
C HIS A 2 11.82 -25.58 3.46
N ASP A 3 12.83 -25.48 4.32
CA ASP A 3 12.81 -24.55 5.47
C ASP A 3 12.69 -23.07 5.09
N SER A 4 13.18 -22.61 3.93
CA SER A 4 13.12 -21.17 3.61
C SER A 4 11.73 -20.72 3.22
N TRP A 5 11.00 -21.53 2.45
CA TRP A 5 9.63 -21.24 2.04
C TRP A 5 8.63 -21.47 3.18
N SER A 6 8.85 -22.48 4.03
CA SER A 6 8.00 -22.66 5.21
C SER A 6 8.25 -21.59 6.28
N SER A 7 9.49 -21.15 6.48
CA SER A 7 9.79 -20.02 7.40
C SER A 7 9.28 -18.67 6.88
N LEU A 8 9.12 -18.50 5.56
CA LEU A 8 8.50 -17.32 4.96
C LEU A 8 7.05 -17.12 5.44
N VAL A 9 6.26 -18.19 5.56
CA VAL A 9 4.83 -18.13 5.89
C VAL A 9 4.59 -17.38 7.21
N GLY A 10 5.58 -17.42 8.11
CA GLY A 10 5.62 -16.66 9.34
C GLY A 10 5.48 -15.14 9.18
N ASN A 11 5.90 -14.60 8.04
CA ASN A 11 6.02 -13.17 7.77
C ASN A 11 4.94 -12.64 6.82
N ILE A 12 4.29 -13.49 6.02
CA ILE A 12 3.29 -13.08 5.01
C ILE A 12 2.11 -12.39 5.68
N LEU A 13 1.69 -11.23 5.14
CA LEU A 13 0.61 -10.40 5.69
C LEU A 13 0.84 -9.95 7.15
N THR A 14 2.05 -10.12 7.69
CA THR A 14 2.45 -9.71 9.03
C THR A 14 3.72 -8.86 8.97
N PRO A 15 3.65 -7.64 8.40
CA PRO A 15 4.78 -6.71 8.41
C PRO A 15 5.19 -6.40 9.85
N ALA A 16 6.47 -6.17 10.10
CA ALA A 16 7.02 -6.07 11.46
C ALA A 16 6.58 -4.78 12.17
N ARG A 17 6.39 -3.69 11.43
CA ARG A 17 5.86 -2.40 11.93
C ARG A 17 6.53 -1.86 13.21
N PRO A 18 7.87 -1.77 13.27
CA PRO A 18 8.60 -1.36 14.48
C PRO A 18 8.24 0.06 14.97
N ARG A 19 7.70 0.92 14.11
CA ARG A 19 7.34 2.31 14.47
C ARG A 19 5.84 2.51 14.71
N LEU A 20 5.04 1.44 14.78
CA LEU A 20 3.58 1.54 14.83
C LEU A 20 3.09 2.44 15.97
N GLU A 21 3.57 2.23 17.19
CA GLU A 21 3.18 3.03 18.35
C GLU A 21 3.49 4.52 18.18
N ALA A 22 4.65 4.85 17.59
CA ALA A 22 5.02 6.24 17.33
C ALA A 22 4.09 6.86 16.27
N CYS A 23 3.75 6.12 15.22
CA CYS A 23 2.83 6.58 14.18
C CYS A 23 1.40 6.75 14.71
N LEU A 24 0.93 5.85 15.58
CA LEU A 24 -0.39 5.94 16.21
C LEU A 24 -0.47 7.15 17.16
N ARG A 25 0.54 7.41 17.98
CA ARG A 25 0.59 8.63 18.81
C ARG A 25 0.54 9.90 17.96
N ALA A 26 1.31 9.97 16.86
CA ALA A 26 1.26 11.12 15.97
C ALA A 26 -0.13 11.33 15.33
N ARG A 27 -0.85 10.24 15.03
CA ARG A 27 -2.25 10.28 14.57
C ARG A 27 -3.17 10.84 15.64
N GLU A 28 -3.07 10.36 16.87
CA GLU A 28 -3.87 10.84 18.00
C GLU A 28 -3.65 12.33 18.26
N GLU A 29 -2.39 12.77 18.31
CA GLU A 29 -2.04 14.18 18.44
C GLU A 29 -2.60 15.03 17.30
N HIS A 30 -2.57 14.52 16.07
CA HIS A 30 -3.18 15.20 14.92
C HIS A 30 -4.69 15.32 15.08
N VAL A 31 -5.39 14.23 15.43
CA VAL A 31 -6.85 14.23 15.64
C VAL A 31 -7.25 15.18 16.76
N GLU A 32 -6.49 15.24 17.85
CA GLU A 32 -6.76 16.16 18.96
C GLU A 32 -6.51 17.62 18.56
N THR A 33 -5.38 17.89 17.89
CA THR A 33 -5.08 19.24 17.35
C THR A 33 -6.19 19.71 16.40
N ARG A 34 -6.67 18.81 15.54
CA ARG A 34 -7.79 19.03 14.63
C ARG A 34 -9.08 19.37 15.37
N ARG A 35 -9.38 18.64 16.45
CA ARG A 35 -10.56 18.88 17.29
C ARG A 35 -10.51 20.28 17.91
N VAL A 36 -9.38 20.66 18.51
CA VAL A 36 -9.19 21.98 19.13
C VAL A 36 -9.28 23.11 18.10
N LEU A 37 -8.62 22.98 16.94
CA LEU A 37 -8.69 23.96 15.86
C LEU A 37 -10.11 24.08 15.30
N GLY A 38 -10.81 22.97 15.12
CA GLY A 38 -12.21 22.92 14.70
C GLY A 38 -13.13 23.69 15.66
N GLN A 39 -12.98 23.46 16.96
CA GLN A 39 -13.74 24.18 18.00
C GLN A 39 -13.44 25.69 18.00
N ARG A 40 -12.17 26.08 17.91
CA ARG A 40 -11.78 27.51 17.82
C ARG A 40 -12.37 28.18 16.58
N ARG A 41 -12.33 27.49 15.44
CA ARG A 41 -12.91 27.98 14.18
C ARG A 41 -14.42 28.11 14.28
N ALA A 42 -15.12 27.11 14.81
CA ALA A 42 -16.57 27.16 15.02
C ALA A 42 -16.97 28.34 15.91
N LYS A 43 -16.21 28.59 16.99
CA LYS A 43 -16.42 29.76 17.85
C LYS A 43 -16.25 31.09 17.08
N ARG A 44 -15.18 31.23 16.30
CA ARG A 44 -14.93 32.44 15.48
C ARG A 44 -16.00 32.66 14.40
N ILE A 45 -16.51 31.59 13.80
CA ILE A 45 -17.62 31.66 12.84
C ILE A 45 -18.87 32.19 13.56
N ALA A 46 -19.25 31.62 14.70
CA ALA A 46 -20.40 32.05 15.47
C ALA A 46 -20.28 33.54 15.92
N GLU A 47 -19.09 33.97 16.35
CA GLU A 47 -18.81 35.37 16.69
C GLU A 47 -18.91 36.30 15.47
N CYS A 48 -18.48 35.85 14.29
CA CYS A 48 -18.60 36.61 13.04
C CYS A 48 -20.06 36.71 12.58
N GLU A 49 -20.82 35.62 12.70
CA GLU A 49 -22.26 35.58 12.39
C GLU A 49 -23.05 36.50 13.31
N ALA A 50 -22.78 36.52 14.61
CA ALA A 50 -23.40 37.46 15.55
C ALA A 50 -23.11 38.92 15.16
N ARG A 51 -21.87 39.24 14.78
CA ARG A 51 -21.49 40.58 14.29
C ARG A 51 -22.19 40.93 12.97
N LEU A 52 -22.39 39.97 12.07
CA LEU A 52 -23.14 40.15 10.83
C LEU A 52 -24.62 40.42 11.09
N VAL A 53 -25.24 39.71 12.02
CA VAL A 53 -26.64 39.94 12.41
C VAL A 53 -26.80 41.35 12.98
N ALA A 54 -25.96 41.76 13.92
CA ALA A 54 -25.99 43.11 14.48
C ALA A 54 -25.75 44.19 13.41
N ALA A 55 -24.78 44.00 12.50
CA ALA A 55 -24.54 44.94 11.41
C ALA A 55 -25.73 45.03 10.43
N ARG A 56 -26.44 43.93 10.19
CA ARG A 56 -27.66 43.92 9.39
C ARG A 56 -28.78 44.70 10.08
N GLU A 57 -28.97 44.51 11.38
CA GLU A 57 -29.94 45.27 12.18
C GLU A 57 -29.67 46.77 12.11
N GLU A 58 -28.40 47.20 12.22
CA GLU A 58 -27.99 48.61 12.05
C GLU A 58 -28.37 49.17 10.67
N VAL A 59 -28.07 48.43 9.59
CA VAL A 59 -28.43 48.82 8.22
C VAL A 59 -29.96 48.92 8.04
N PHE A 60 -30.71 47.98 8.60
CA PHE A 60 -32.18 48.01 8.53
C PHE A 60 -32.76 49.19 9.33
N ALA A 61 -32.17 49.52 10.48
CA ALA A 61 -32.61 50.65 11.31
C ALA A 61 -32.31 52.03 10.66
N ALA A 62 -31.28 52.13 9.82
CA ALA A 62 -30.93 53.36 9.12
C ALA A 62 -31.94 53.72 7.99
N HIS A 63 -32.71 52.74 7.49
CA HIS A 63 -33.71 52.90 6.42
C HIS A 63 -33.21 53.52 5.10
N ASP A 64 -31.89 53.58 4.88
CA ASP A 64 -31.28 54.13 3.66
C ASP A 64 -30.97 53.05 2.60
N GLY A 65 -31.05 51.77 2.97
CA GLY A 65 -30.78 50.62 2.10
C GLY A 65 -29.30 50.46 1.72
N VAL A 66 -28.39 51.18 2.37
CA VAL A 66 -26.96 51.18 2.01
C VAL A 66 -26.22 50.09 2.77
N VAL A 67 -25.65 49.14 2.03
CA VAL A 67 -24.73 48.15 2.60
C VAL A 67 -23.43 48.84 2.99
N THR A 68 -23.09 48.80 4.27
CA THR A 68 -21.88 49.44 4.79
C THR A 68 -20.62 48.63 4.42
N ALA A 69 -19.48 49.33 4.38
CA ALA A 69 -18.17 48.69 4.24
C ALA A 69 -17.92 47.65 5.34
N ARG A 70 -18.35 47.96 6.58
CA ARG A 70 -18.31 47.04 7.73
C ARG A 70 -19.02 45.71 7.45
N MET A 71 -20.22 45.75 6.86
CA MET A 71 -20.96 44.52 6.53
C MET A 71 -20.24 43.71 5.45
N THR A 72 -19.70 44.38 4.43
CA THR A 72 -18.94 43.73 3.35
C THR A 72 -17.66 43.05 3.88
N ASP A 73 -16.95 43.71 4.80
CA ASP A 73 -15.73 43.16 5.41
C ASP A 73 -16.04 41.96 6.31
N LEU A 74 -17.13 42.02 7.09
CA LEU A 74 -17.58 40.89 7.90
C LEU A 74 -17.99 39.70 7.02
N GLU A 75 -18.62 39.91 5.87
CA GLU A 75 -18.93 38.83 4.93
C GLU A 75 -17.66 38.21 4.33
N ARG A 76 -16.63 39.02 4.04
CA ARG A 76 -15.33 38.50 3.58
C ARG A 76 -14.65 37.68 4.67
N GLU A 77 -14.66 38.18 5.92
CA GLU A 77 -14.14 37.46 7.08
C GLU A 77 -14.87 36.12 7.25
N TRP A 78 -16.21 36.12 7.22
CA TRP A 78 -17.02 34.91 7.30
C TRP A 78 -16.70 33.92 6.19
N ARG A 79 -16.61 34.37 4.92
CA ARG A 79 -16.24 33.49 3.79
C ARG A 79 -14.83 32.91 3.97
N ALA A 80 -13.87 33.70 4.45
CA ALA A 80 -12.53 33.22 4.73
C ALA A 80 -12.53 32.18 5.86
N LEU A 81 -13.30 32.41 6.92
CA LEU A 81 -13.46 31.47 8.02
C LEU A 81 -14.23 30.22 7.61
N ALA A 82 -15.23 30.32 6.74
CA ALA A 82 -16.10 29.22 6.32
C ALA A 82 -15.47 28.31 5.27
N ARG A 83 -14.48 28.79 4.51
CA ARG A 83 -13.69 27.93 3.61
C ARG A 83 -12.94 26.86 4.40
N GLN A 84 -13.21 25.61 4.06
CA GLN A 84 -12.48 24.47 4.61
C GLN A 84 -11.14 24.34 3.90
N ASP A 85 -10.05 24.18 4.67
CA ASP A 85 -8.77 23.76 4.11
C ASP A 85 -8.95 22.34 3.53
N PRO A 86 -8.72 22.13 2.22
CA PRO A 86 -8.89 20.84 1.60
C PRO A 86 -7.92 19.80 2.17
N ASP A 87 -6.70 20.17 2.55
CA ASP A 87 -5.66 19.23 2.99
C ASP A 87 -5.51 19.18 4.52
N ASN A 88 -5.92 20.25 5.20
CA ASN A 88 -6.34 20.23 6.61
C ASN A 88 -5.27 19.70 7.59
N GLY A 89 -3.99 19.91 7.26
CA GLY A 89 -2.83 19.43 8.03
C GLY A 89 -2.50 17.93 7.87
N LEU A 90 -3.14 17.22 6.93
CA LEU A 90 -2.81 15.82 6.63
C LEU A 90 -1.37 15.71 6.12
N MET A 91 -0.93 16.66 5.29
CA MET A 91 0.46 16.73 4.80
C MET A 91 1.46 16.93 5.94
N ASP A 92 1.12 17.69 6.98
CA ASP A 92 1.98 17.89 8.15
C ASP A 92 2.07 16.62 9.01
N LEU A 93 1.00 15.82 9.08
CA LEU A 93 1.05 14.51 9.70
C LEU A 93 1.92 13.55 8.88
N TRP A 94 1.74 13.51 7.56
CA TRP A 94 2.57 12.72 6.66
C TRP A 94 4.06 13.04 6.80
N ALA A 95 4.42 14.32 6.82
CA ALA A 95 5.81 14.75 6.98
C ALA A 95 6.43 14.32 8.32
N ARG A 96 5.61 14.08 9.35
CA ARG A 96 6.08 13.58 10.66
C ARG A 96 6.26 12.07 10.69
N ILE A 97 5.37 11.31 10.07
CA ILE A 97 5.37 9.85 10.19
C ILE A 97 6.13 9.16 9.07
N ALA A 98 6.03 9.68 7.84
CA ALA A 98 6.61 9.06 6.66
C ALA A 98 7.99 9.62 6.33
N PRO A 99 8.86 8.82 5.67
CA PRO A 99 10.08 9.35 5.06
C PRO A 99 9.78 10.50 4.10
N ALA A 100 10.62 11.54 4.10
CA ALA A 100 10.44 12.72 3.25
C ALA A 100 10.36 12.34 1.75
N SER A 101 11.08 11.29 1.35
CA SER A 101 11.08 10.79 -0.02
C SER A 101 9.72 10.26 -0.47
N TRP A 102 8.77 9.98 0.43
CA TRP A 102 7.45 9.43 0.09
C TRP A 102 6.39 10.49 -0.22
N LEU A 103 6.55 11.72 0.28
CA LEU A 103 5.55 12.80 0.22
C LEU A 103 5.04 13.09 -1.20
N ASP A 104 5.91 12.95 -2.20
CA ASP A 104 5.55 13.12 -3.61
C ASP A 104 5.23 11.82 -4.35
N ARG A 105 5.78 10.69 -3.90
CA ARG A 105 5.72 9.41 -4.61
C ARG A 105 4.46 8.60 -4.29
N LYS A 106 3.83 8.82 -3.13
CA LYS A 106 2.67 8.08 -2.64
C LYS A 106 1.44 8.99 -2.57
N ARG A 107 0.96 9.50 -3.71
CA ARG A 107 -0.23 10.38 -3.74
C ARG A 107 -1.52 9.55 -3.76
N TRP A 108 -2.26 9.56 -2.65
CA TRP A 108 -3.44 8.71 -2.39
C TRP A 108 -4.78 9.30 -2.85
N ARG A 109 -4.79 10.05 -3.95
CA ARG A 109 -5.88 10.99 -4.29
C ARG A 109 -7.26 10.35 -4.50
N ASP A 110 -7.31 9.03 -4.68
CA ASP A 110 -8.52 8.32 -5.10
C ASP A 110 -9.23 7.56 -3.95
N SER A 111 -8.72 7.61 -2.71
CA SER A 111 -9.31 6.92 -1.54
C SER A 111 -10.00 7.86 -0.55
N ASP A 112 -10.90 7.35 0.30
CA ASP A 112 -11.43 8.12 1.45
C ASP A 112 -10.31 8.56 2.41
N ARG A 113 -10.43 9.76 2.98
CA ARG A 113 -9.38 10.38 3.80
C ARG A 113 -9.00 9.57 5.04
N ALA A 114 -9.97 8.88 5.67
CA ALA A 114 -9.67 8.02 6.81
C ALA A 114 -8.87 6.78 6.38
N ALA A 115 -9.27 6.15 5.27
CA ALA A 115 -8.54 5.02 4.70
C ALA A 115 -7.13 5.41 4.21
N GLN A 116 -6.94 6.63 3.70
CA GLN A 116 -5.61 7.17 3.35
C GLN A 116 -4.72 7.28 4.59
N LEU A 117 -5.27 7.75 5.71
CA LEU A 117 -4.54 7.92 6.96
C LEU A 117 -4.10 6.58 7.56
N ASP A 118 -4.99 5.60 7.60
CA ASP A 118 -4.65 4.28 8.14
C ASP A 118 -3.62 3.56 7.25
N SER A 119 -3.74 3.70 5.93
CA SER A 119 -2.74 3.23 4.97
C SER A 119 -1.38 3.91 5.16
N ALA A 120 -1.39 5.23 5.44
CA ALA A 120 -0.19 6.00 5.72
C ALA A 120 0.55 5.46 6.93
N ILE A 121 -0.19 5.25 8.02
CA ILE A 121 0.34 4.77 9.30
C ILE A 121 0.90 3.36 9.11
N ALA A 122 0.16 2.47 8.44
CA ALA A 122 0.60 1.11 8.19
C ALA A 122 1.94 1.08 7.45
N LEU A 123 2.10 1.85 6.38
CA LEU A 123 3.35 1.89 5.62
C LEU A 123 4.47 2.61 6.36
N ALA A 124 4.18 3.78 6.96
CA ALA A 124 5.17 4.57 7.70
C ALA A 124 5.72 3.82 8.93
N SER A 125 4.92 2.93 9.51
CA SER A 125 5.33 2.09 10.64
C SER A 125 6.44 1.09 10.27
N ASP A 126 6.64 0.80 8.98
CA ASP A 126 7.67 -0.10 8.46
C ASP A 126 8.29 0.39 7.13
N ALA A 127 8.85 1.60 7.15
CA ALA A 127 9.42 2.21 5.95
C ALA A 127 10.50 1.34 5.27
N ALA A 128 11.31 0.62 6.05
CA ALA A 128 12.37 -0.24 5.52
C ALA A 128 11.79 -1.44 4.74
N ALA A 129 10.76 -2.11 5.28
CA ALA A 129 10.10 -3.21 4.58
C ALA A 129 9.36 -2.73 3.32
N VAL A 130 8.80 -1.51 3.34
CA VAL A 130 8.17 -0.90 2.16
C VAL A 130 9.20 -0.65 1.05
N ASP A 131 10.36 -0.09 1.38
CA ASP A 131 11.43 0.13 0.40
C ASP A 131 12.01 -1.21 -0.12
N GLU A 132 12.06 -2.25 0.72
CA GLU A 132 12.45 -3.60 0.31
C GLU A 132 11.40 -4.25 -0.62
N ALA A 133 10.11 -4.09 -0.32
CA ALA A 133 9.02 -4.59 -1.15
C ALA A 133 9.04 -3.95 -2.55
N GLU A 134 9.30 -2.65 -2.62
CA GLU A 134 9.44 -1.93 -3.89
C GLU A 134 10.65 -2.42 -4.69
N ARG A 135 11.79 -2.64 -4.03
CA ARG A 135 12.97 -3.24 -4.66
C ARG A 135 12.70 -4.65 -5.16
N ALA A 136 11.97 -5.47 -4.39
CA ALA A 136 11.56 -6.81 -4.84
C ALA A 136 10.68 -6.76 -6.09
N VAL A 137 9.79 -5.77 -6.21
CA VAL A 137 9.00 -5.54 -7.44
C VAL A 137 9.89 -5.12 -8.61
N ASP A 138 10.92 -4.29 -8.37
CA ASP A 138 11.87 -3.89 -9.42
C ASP A 138 12.69 -5.08 -9.93
N VAL A 139 13.11 -5.97 -9.04
CA VAL A 139 13.77 -7.24 -9.40
C VAL A 139 12.80 -8.14 -10.16
N LEU A 140 11.56 -8.31 -9.69
CA LEU A 140 10.53 -9.10 -10.36
C LEU A 140 10.31 -8.59 -11.79
N ARG A 141 10.20 -7.28 -11.98
CA ARG A 141 10.05 -6.66 -13.30
C ARG A 141 11.23 -6.96 -14.22
N SER A 142 12.45 -6.90 -13.69
CA SER A 142 13.67 -7.20 -14.46
C SER A 142 13.73 -8.68 -14.86
N SER A 143 13.44 -9.60 -13.93
CA SER A 143 13.42 -11.06 -14.19
C SER A 143 12.34 -11.46 -15.21
N LEU A 144 11.16 -10.85 -15.14
CA LEU A 144 10.07 -11.12 -16.08
C LEU A 144 10.36 -10.56 -17.47
N ALA A 145 11.02 -9.39 -17.56
CA ALA A 145 11.43 -8.81 -18.84
C ALA A 145 12.42 -9.71 -19.58
N GLU A 146 13.31 -10.41 -18.88
CA GLU A 146 14.18 -11.43 -19.49
C GLU A 146 13.40 -12.61 -20.10
N SER A 147 12.15 -12.82 -19.67
CA SER A 147 11.25 -13.85 -20.19
C SER A 147 10.20 -13.28 -21.16
N GLY A 148 10.40 -12.04 -21.64
CA GLY A 148 9.52 -11.37 -22.60
C GLY A 148 8.25 -10.75 -22.00
N MET A 149 8.09 -10.78 -20.67
CA MET A 149 6.91 -10.25 -20.00
C MET A 149 7.20 -8.87 -19.38
N ILE A 150 6.45 -7.85 -19.79
CA ILE A 150 6.59 -6.50 -19.28
C ILE A 150 5.43 -6.20 -18.32
N ILE A 151 5.76 -5.85 -17.08
CA ILE A 151 4.78 -5.40 -16.08
C ILE A 151 4.92 -3.90 -15.80
N GLY A 152 3.88 -3.30 -15.23
CA GLY A 152 3.79 -1.87 -14.94
C GLY A 152 5.01 -1.28 -14.22
N ARG A 153 5.39 -0.05 -14.57
CA ARG A 153 6.61 0.63 -14.07
C ARG A 153 6.43 1.29 -12.70
N ARG A 154 5.20 1.62 -12.31
CA ARG A 154 4.92 2.31 -11.05
C ARG A 154 4.43 1.32 -10.01
N THR A 155 4.88 1.50 -8.77
CA THR A 155 4.38 0.71 -7.64
C THR A 155 3.39 1.52 -6.83
N LYS A 156 2.14 1.07 -6.81
CA LYS A 156 1.04 1.61 -6.01
C LYS A 156 0.77 0.71 -4.81
N TRP A 157 0.07 1.26 -3.84
CA TRP A 157 -0.29 0.58 -2.60
C TRP A 157 -1.80 0.71 -2.36
N HIS A 158 -2.45 -0.36 -1.92
CA HIS A 158 -3.88 -0.37 -1.62
C HIS A 158 -4.18 -1.32 -0.45
N PRO A 159 -5.27 -1.10 0.32
CA PRO A 159 -5.68 -2.04 1.37
C PRO A 159 -5.80 -3.48 0.86
N ALA A 160 -5.44 -4.44 1.71
CA ALA A 160 -5.50 -5.87 1.41
C ALA A 160 -6.96 -6.39 1.47
N ASP A 161 -7.68 -6.25 0.35
CA ASP A 161 -9.04 -6.76 0.16
C ASP A 161 -9.09 -8.05 -0.69
N GLN A 162 -8.04 -8.31 -1.47
CA GLN A 162 -7.94 -9.48 -2.35
C GLN A 162 -6.50 -9.93 -2.58
N ASP A 163 -6.33 -11.18 -2.96
CA ASP A 163 -5.06 -11.77 -3.40
C ASP A 163 -4.89 -11.70 -4.92
N TYR A 164 -3.65 -11.60 -5.39
CA TYR A 164 -3.34 -11.66 -6.82
C TYR A 164 -3.46 -13.08 -7.39
N ALA A 165 -4.57 -13.35 -8.09
CA ALA A 165 -4.82 -14.65 -8.72
C ALA A 165 -3.94 -14.95 -9.95
N GLY A 166 -3.30 -13.93 -10.54
CA GLY A 166 -2.53 -14.07 -11.78
C GLY A 166 -1.11 -14.64 -11.62
N THR A 167 -0.75 -15.20 -10.46
CA THR A 167 0.62 -15.67 -10.18
C THR A 167 1.04 -16.83 -11.09
N VAL A 168 0.14 -17.75 -11.41
CA VAL A 168 0.43 -18.88 -12.31
C VAL A 168 0.71 -18.39 -13.73
N GLU A 169 -0.10 -17.46 -14.23
CA GLU A 169 0.10 -16.85 -15.55
C GLU A 169 1.40 -16.04 -15.60
N LEU A 170 1.67 -15.24 -14.55
CA LEU A 170 2.89 -14.46 -14.40
C LEU A 170 4.15 -15.31 -14.51
N LEU A 171 4.09 -16.55 -14.02
CA LEU A 171 5.23 -17.46 -13.95
C LEU A 171 5.26 -18.51 -15.07
N ALA A 172 4.30 -18.49 -16.00
CA ALA A 172 4.19 -19.50 -17.06
C ALA A 172 5.43 -19.56 -17.97
N SER A 173 5.89 -18.42 -18.50
CA SER A 173 7.12 -18.36 -19.33
C SER A 173 8.37 -18.77 -18.55
N PRO A 174 8.59 -18.31 -17.30
CA PRO A 174 9.65 -18.84 -16.44
C PRO A 174 9.63 -20.36 -16.25
N VAL A 175 8.45 -20.96 -16.04
CA VAL A 175 8.30 -22.42 -15.93
C VAL A 175 8.70 -23.11 -17.24
N ALA A 176 8.22 -22.63 -18.39
CA ALA A 176 8.57 -23.20 -19.68
C ALA A 176 10.09 -23.20 -19.91
N ARG A 177 10.75 -22.08 -19.63
CA ARG A 177 12.21 -21.92 -19.73
C ARG A 177 12.96 -22.87 -18.79
N ALA A 178 12.53 -23.00 -17.54
CA ALA A 178 13.14 -23.93 -16.60
C ALA A 178 13.00 -25.39 -17.04
N ARG A 179 11.84 -25.76 -17.59
CA ARG A 179 11.59 -27.11 -18.11
C ARG A 179 12.41 -27.41 -19.36
N GLU A 180 12.51 -26.48 -20.30
CA GLU A 180 13.36 -26.62 -21.49
C GLU A 180 14.83 -26.87 -21.09
N ALA A 181 15.34 -26.11 -20.11
CA ALA A 181 16.69 -26.29 -19.59
C ALA A 181 16.88 -27.64 -18.84
N LEU A 182 15.81 -28.23 -18.33
CA LEU A 182 15.82 -29.54 -17.68
C LEU A 182 15.64 -30.72 -18.65
N ALA A 183 15.00 -30.51 -19.81
CA ALA A 183 14.68 -31.56 -20.77
C ALA A 183 15.91 -32.31 -21.31
N THR A 184 17.08 -31.67 -21.24
CA THR A 184 18.37 -32.26 -21.64
C THR A 184 19.03 -33.11 -20.55
N ARG A 185 18.40 -33.23 -19.37
CA ARG A 185 18.96 -33.88 -18.19
C ARG A 185 18.22 -35.16 -17.83
N GLU A 186 18.99 -36.16 -17.45
CA GLU A 186 18.45 -37.37 -16.84
C GLU A 186 17.78 -37.01 -15.51
N GLY A 187 16.55 -37.51 -15.29
CA GLY A 187 15.80 -37.29 -14.05
C GLY A 187 14.86 -36.07 -14.03
N GLU A 188 14.56 -35.42 -15.17
CA GLU A 188 13.56 -34.33 -15.25
C GLU A 188 12.26 -34.67 -14.49
N ARG A 189 11.69 -35.85 -14.77
CA ARG A 189 10.44 -36.31 -14.12
C ARG A 189 10.53 -36.32 -12.60
N MET A 190 11.68 -36.73 -12.05
CA MET A 190 11.89 -36.77 -10.61
C MET A 190 12.04 -35.37 -10.03
N VAL A 191 12.70 -34.45 -10.73
CA VAL A 191 12.81 -33.04 -10.34
C VAL A 191 11.41 -32.39 -10.32
N VAL A 192 10.62 -32.58 -11.37
CA VAL A 192 9.26 -32.03 -11.46
C VAL A 192 8.36 -32.61 -10.35
N ALA A 193 8.42 -33.92 -10.11
CA ALA A 193 7.65 -34.53 -9.02
C ALA A 193 8.04 -33.99 -7.63
N ARG A 194 9.33 -33.71 -7.40
CA ARG A 194 9.81 -33.08 -6.16
C ARG A 194 9.35 -31.63 -6.03
N ALA A 195 9.35 -30.87 -7.13
CA ALA A 195 8.85 -29.51 -7.16
C ALA A 195 7.35 -29.46 -6.82
N HIS A 196 6.55 -30.39 -7.34
CA HIS A 196 5.12 -30.48 -7.00
C HIS A 196 4.87 -30.74 -5.52
N ARG A 197 5.55 -31.73 -4.93
CA ARG A 197 5.44 -31.99 -3.48
C ARG A 197 5.83 -30.78 -2.65
N CYS A 198 6.91 -30.09 -3.02
CA CYS A 198 7.32 -28.86 -2.34
C CYS A 198 6.22 -27.78 -2.40
N ALA A 199 5.53 -27.63 -3.53
CA ALA A 199 4.44 -26.68 -3.66
C ALA A 199 3.22 -27.05 -2.85
N GLU A 200 2.86 -28.34 -2.81
CA GLU A 200 1.74 -28.85 -2.00
C GLU A 200 2.00 -28.62 -0.51
N GLU A 201 3.20 -28.95 -0.03
CA GLU A 201 3.61 -28.73 1.36
C GLU A 201 3.57 -27.24 1.73
N VAL A 202 4.14 -26.37 0.89
CA VAL A 202 4.13 -24.92 1.13
C VAL A 202 2.70 -24.37 1.11
N SER A 203 1.85 -24.82 0.18
CA SER A 203 0.44 -24.40 0.12
C SER A 203 -0.32 -24.84 1.37
N ALA A 204 -0.06 -26.05 1.87
CA ALA A 204 -0.68 -26.57 3.08
C ALA A 204 -0.30 -25.73 4.31
N VAL A 205 0.99 -25.36 4.45
CA VAL A 205 1.46 -24.49 5.55
C VAL A 205 0.81 -23.09 5.46
N VAL A 206 0.62 -22.55 4.26
CA VAL A 206 -0.08 -21.27 4.08
C VAL A 206 -1.55 -21.39 4.48
N LEU A 207 -2.25 -22.46 4.08
CA LEU A 207 -3.66 -22.68 4.43
C LEU A 207 -3.87 -22.97 5.91
N GLU A 208 -2.94 -23.65 6.57
CA GLU A 208 -2.99 -23.86 8.02
C GLU A 208 -3.03 -22.52 8.77
N ARG A 209 -2.27 -21.53 8.28
CA ARG A 209 -2.22 -20.19 8.87
C ARG A 209 -3.32 -19.25 8.38
N PHE A 210 -3.68 -19.35 7.10
CA PHE A 210 -4.60 -18.45 6.40
C PHE A 210 -5.68 -19.27 5.68
N SER A 211 -6.55 -19.90 6.46
CA SER A 211 -7.53 -20.89 5.96
C SER A 211 -8.49 -20.36 4.89
N ASP A 212 -8.74 -19.06 4.86
CA ASP A 212 -9.58 -18.35 3.90
C ASP A 212 -8.83 -17.86 2.64
N ARG A 213 -7.49 -17.93 2.62
CA ARG A 213 -6.65 -17.35 1.57
C ARG A 213 -6.15 -18.39 0.56
N GLN A 214 -7.08 -19.11 -0.07
CA GLN A 214 -6.76 -20.17 -1.05
C GLN A 214 -5.94 -19.65 -2.23
N VAL A 215 -6.23 -18.44 -2.71
CA VAL A 215 -5.51 -17.81 -3.82
C VAL A 215 -4.06 -17.53 -3.44
N LEU A 216 -3.82 -16.98 -2.24
CA LEU A 216 -2.47 -16.77 -1.72
C LEU A 216 -1.71 -18.09 -1.55
N ALA A 217 -2.34 -19.12 -0.98
CA ALA A 217 -1.71 -20.43 -0.81
C ALA A 217 -1.26 -21.01 -2.15
N GLY A 218 -2.13 -20.99 -3.16
CA GLY A 218 -1.79 -21.43 -4.51
C GLY A 218 -0.66 -20.60 -5.14
N ALA A 219 -0.65 -19.28 -4.93
CA ALA A 219 0.40 -18.40 -5.43
C ALA A 219 1.77 -18.70 -4.81
N VAL A 220 1.84 -18.84 -3.48
CA VAL A 220 3.08 -19.11 -2.75
C VAL A 220 3.59 -20.52 -3.07
N GLY A 221 2.71 -21.52 -3.09
CA GLY A 221 3.05 -22.88 -3.50
C GLY A 221 3.59 -22.92 -4.93
N HIS A 222 2.94 -22.24 -5.88
CA HIS A 222 3.38 -22.21 -7.27
C HIS A 222 4.75 -21.52 -7.41
N ALA A 223 4.99 -20.40 -6.71
CA ALA A 223 6.30 -19.77 -6.70
C ALA A 223 7.39 -20.70 -6.13
N ALA A 224 7.11 -21.46 -5.07
CA ALA A 224 8.03 -22.46 -4.54
C ALA A 224 8.35 -23.57 -5.57
N PHE A 225 7.35 -24.02 -6.34
CA PHE A 225 7.55 -24.93 -7.47
C PHE A 225 8.48 -24.34 -8.52
N VAL A 226 8.25 -23.10 -8.94
CA VAL A 226 9.10 -22.42 -9.95
C VAL A 226 10.53 -22.24 -9.44
N ASP A 227 10.71 -21.80 -8.19
CA ASP A 227 12.04 -21.65 -7.59
C ASP A 227 12.79 -22.99 -7.56
N HIS A 228 12.11 -24.08 -7.22
CA HIS A 228 12.70 -25.43 -7.23
C HIS A 228 13.16 -25.84 -8.63
N LEU A 229 12.29 -25.67 -9.65
CA LEU A 229 12.65 -25.97 -11.04
C LEU A 229 13.81 -25.10 -11.54
N TRP A 230 13.78 -23.80 -11.23
CA TRP A 230 14.79 -22.83 -11.69
C TRP A 230 16.18 -23.18 -11.18
N ARG A 231 16.28 -23.50 -9.88
CA ARG A 231 17.52 -23.94 -9.24
C ARG A 231 18.00 -25.28 -9.78
N ALA A 232 17.08 -26.24 -9.94
CA ALA A 232 17.41 -27.54 -10.52
C ALA A 232 17.93 -27.39 -11.96
N ALA A 233 17.35 -26.48 -12.75
CA ALA A 233 17.81 -26.12 -14.09
C ALA A 233 19.17 -25.39 -14.11
N ARG A 234 19.68 -24.94 -12.95
CA ARG A 234 20.90 -24.12 -12.81
C ARG A 234 20.83 -22.81 -13.62
N LEU A 235 19.63 -22.24 -13.70
CA LEU A 235 19.45 -20.93 -14.32
C LEU A 235 19.94 -19.81 -13.38
N PRO A 236 20.34 -18.63 -13.90
CA PRO A 236 20.84 -17.53 -13.08
C PRO A 236 19.83 -17.10 -12.01
N GLU A 237 20.29 -16.93 -10.77
CA GLU A 237 19.41 -16.56 -9.64
C GLU A 237 18.78 -15.17 -9.82
N ARG A 238 19.55 -14.20 -10.36
CA ARG A 238 19.05 -12.86 -10.65
C ARG A 238 17.85 -12.82 -11.60
N ALA A 239 17.69 -13.88 -12.40
CA ALA A 239 16.64 -14.02 -13.39
C ALA A 239 15.45 -14.82 -12.86
N ASN A 240 15.49 -15.27 -11.61
CA ASN A 240 14.44 -16.07 -10.99
C ASN A 240 13.31 -15.17 -10.45
N PRO A 241 12.14 -15.09 -11.11
CA PRO A 241 11.04 -14.26 -10.64
C PRO A 241 10.42 -14.79 -9.33
N ALA A 242 10.52 -16.09 -9.04
CA ALA A 242 10.02 -16.63 -7.78
C ALA A 242 10.86 -16.18 -6.57
N ALA A 243 12.17 -15.97 -6.76
CA ALA A 243 13.02 -15.39 -5.72
C ALA A 243 12.63 -13.93 -5.40
N ALA A 244 12.19 -13.17 -6.40
CA ALA A 244 11.70 -11.81 -6.21
C ALA A 244 10.35 -11.79 -5.46
N LEU A 245 9.42 -12.69 -5.80
CA LEU A 245 8.17 -12.87 -5.06
C LEU A 245 8.41 -13.30 -3.62
N HIS A 246 9.35 -14.22 -3.39
CA HIS A 246 9.77 -14.63 -2.06
C HIS A 246 10.33 -13.45 -1.25
N ALA A 247 11.19 -12.62 -1.86
CA ALA A 247 11.73 -11.42 -1.22
C ALA A 247 10.62 -10.41 -0.87
N LEU A 248 9.65 -10.20 -1.77
CA LEU A 248 8.47 -9.39 -1.49
C LEU A 248 7.70 -9.94 -0.29
N TRP A 249 7.36 -11.23 -0.27
CA TRP A 249 6.57 -11.82 0.81
C TRP A 249 7.28 -11.82 2.17
N LYS A 250 8.63 -11.81 2.21
CA LYS A 250 9.39 -11.66 3.45
C LYS A 250 9.14 -10.34 4.16
N THR A 251 8.77 -9.31 3.41
CA THR A 251 8.45 -7.99 3.96
C THR A 251 7.06 -7.94 4.61
N GLY A 252 6.26 -8.99 4.44
CA GLY A 252 4.86 -9.07 4.88
C GLY A 252 3.85 -8.42 3.93
N TYR A 253 4.31 -7.87 2.80
CA TYR A 253 3.45 -7.35 1.74
C TYR A 253 3.24 -8.37 0.64
N VAL A 254 2.11 -8.27 -0.07
CA VAL A 254 1.74 -9.18 -1.16
C VAL A 254 1.33 -8.40 -2.42
N LEU A 255 1.39 -9.05 -3.58
CA LEU A 255 0.79 -8.52 -4.80
C LEU A 255 -0.74 -8.51 -4.67
N ARG A 256 -1.36 -7.40 -5.09
CA ARG A 256 -2.82 -7.28 -5.22
C ARG A 256 -3.24 -7.38 -6.68
N THR A 257 -2.64 -6.56 -7.55
CA THR A 257 -2.89 -6.57 -9.00
C THR A 257 -1.61 -6.21 -9.76
N ILE A 258 -1.55 -6.66 -11.01
CA ILE A 258 -0.58 -6.21 -12.00
C ILE A 258 -1.37 -5.67 -13.17
N GLU A 259 -1.17 -4.40 -13.48
CA GLU A 259 -1.80 -3.71 -14.60
C GLU A 259 -0.74 -3.29 -15.63
N ALA A 260 -1.20 -2.89 -16.82
CA ALA A 260 -0.30 -2.48 -17.90
C ALA A 260 0.63 -1.31 -17.51
N ARG A 261 0.20 -0.44 -16.59
CA ARG A 261 0.97 0.74 -16.15
C ARG A 261 1.59 0.59 -14.77
N ASP A 262 0.90 -0.12 -13.89
CA ASP A 262 1.19 -0.12 -12.46
C ASP A 262 1.20 -1.54 -11.87
N VAL A 263 2.01 -1.76 -10.84
CA VAL A 263 1.95 -2.93 -9.96
C VAL A 263 1.37 -2.44 -8.64
N VAL A 264 0.34 -3.12 -8.13
CA VAL A 264 -0.32 -2.75 -6.89
C VAL A 264 0.05 -3.75 -5.80
N LEU A 265 0.64 -3.23 -4.72
CA LEU A 265 0.92 -3.98 -3.50
C LEU A 265 -0.20 -3.80 -2.48
N ALA A 266 -0.49 -4.86 -1.74
CA ALA A 266 -1.49 -4.87 -0.69
C ALA A 266 -0.89 -4.36 0.63
N ILE A 267 -1.64 -3.54 1.35
CA ILE A 267 -1.35 -3.07 2.71
C ILE A 267 -2.17 -3.93 3.66
N PRO A 268 -1.55 -4.82 4.45
CA PRO A 268 -2.25 -5.57 5.48
C PRO A 268 -2.94 -4.62 6.47
N PRO A 269 -4.08 -5.00 7.05
CA PRO A 269 -4.80 -4.16 8.02
C PRO A 269 -3.92 -3.82 9.24
N LEU A 270 -4.18 -2.66 9.86
CA LEU A 270 -3.49 -2.21 11.08
C LEU A 270 -3.73 -3.16 12.25
#